data_AF-A0A7R9TTM6-F1
#
_entry.id   AF-A0A7R9TTM6-F1
#
_cell.length_a   1.000
_cell.length_b   1.000
_cell.length_c   1.000
_cell.angle_alpha   90.00
_cell.angle_beta   90.00
_cell.angle_gamma   90.00
#
_symmetry.space_group_name_H-M   'P 1'
#
loop_
_entity.id
_entity.type
_entity.pdbx_description
1 polymer ?
#
loop_
_entity_poly.entity_id
_entity_poly.type
_entity_poly.pdbx_seq_one_letter_code
_entity_poly.pdbx_strand_id
1 'polypeptide(L)'
;RLSDAIGAPNVSRGVGSVASETEPRSLHFLPPGLEHYVTVEYPLPKGDALRTSATADPDEGLERTRAKVHEALGLSLDRPRVRVANALGRRVESIRGAKGPSKLRTVHADARVPLPPSHVVGGTQHLVQGGYDYHHYMQDGFDDSGWGCAYRSCQTLCSWFRVNAYTTAPVPTHHEMQSTLCRIGDKPSSFVGSAQWIGAIELSYVLDEHLGVSCKIMTVSDGLDLPSRGRELARHFDAVGTPIMMGGGQLAYTLLGVDYNERTGDCAFLILDPHYVGGENAAAIIPRWCGWKKCEDVFARAFYNLLMPQRPAGV
;
A
#
# COMPACT_ATOMS: atom_id res chain seq x y z
N ARG A 1 -28.99 -2.11 17.17
CA ARG A 1 -27.60 -2.61 17.07
C ARG A 1 -27.62 -3.74 16.05
N LEU A 2 -26.67 -3.82 15.11
CA LEU A 2 -26.63 -4.90 14.11
C LEU A 2 -26.32 -6.27 14.74
N SER A 3 -25.85 -6.31 15.99
CA SER A 3 -25.63 -7.50 16.81
C SER A 3 -26.84 -8.44 16.83
N ASP A 4 -28.05 -7.88 16.82
CA ASP A 4 -29.29 -8.65 16.96
C ASP A 4 -29.73 -9.30 15.62
N ALA A 5 -29.22 -8.79 14.49
CA ALA A 5 -29.59 -9.25 13.15
C ALA A 5 -28.55 -10.22 12.53
N ILE A 6 -27.29 -10.14 12.94
CA ILE A 6 -26.17 -10.85 12.30
C ILE A 6 -25.86 -12.21 12.98
N GLY A 7 -26.37 -12.39 14.21
CA GLY A 7 -26.04 -13.52 15.09
C GLY A 7 -24.63 -13.39 15.66
N ALA A 8 -24.41 -13.93 16.86
CA ALA A 8 -23.11 -13.88 17.52
C ALA A 8 -22.01 -14.52 16.63
N PRO A 9 -20.80 -13.94 16.60
CA PRO A 9 -19.69 -14.49 15.83
C PRO A 9 -19.36 -15.92 16.31
N ASN A 10 -19.31 -16.87 15.37
CA ASN A 10 -18.94 -18.25 15.66
C ASN A 10 -17.43 -18.33 15.89
N VAL A 11 -17.00 -18.50 17.14
CA VAL A 11 -15.62 -18.83 17.47
C VAL A 11 -15.41 -20.32 17.22
N SER A 12 -14.77 -20.69 16.11
CA SER A 12 -14.34 -22.08 15.90
C SER A 12 -13.21 -22.41 16.86
N ARG A 13 -13.46 -23.29 17.84
CA ARG A 13 -12.41 -23.86 18.69
C ARG A 13 -11.57 -24.85 17.88
N GLY A 14 -10.49 -24.37 17.28
CA GLY A 14 -9.41 -25.22 16.78
C GLY A 14 -8.64 -25.82 17.94
N VAL A 15 -8.45 -27.14 17.93
CA VAL A 15 -7.68 -27.87 18.94
C VAL A 15 -6.20 -27.52 18.76
N GLY A 16 -5.63 -26.71 19.65
CA GLY A 16 -4.18 -26.53 19.75
C GLY A 16 -3.63 -25.12 20.02
N SER A 17 -4.44 -24.05 20.06
CA SER A 17 -3.94 -22.72 20.41
C SER A 17 -4.28 -22.35 21.86
N VAL A 18 -3.32 -21.75 22.57
CA VAL A 18 -3.59 -21.04 23.82
C VAL A 18 -4.70 -20.03 23.50
N ALA A 19 -5.90 -20.21 24.04
CA ALA A 19 -7.01 -19.31 23.78
C ALA A 19 -6.62 -17.93 24.28
N SER A 20 -6.26 -17.01 23.38
CA SER A 20 -6.12 -15.60 23.74
C SER A 20 -7.49 -15.15 24.23
N GLU A 21 -7.57 -14.67 25.47
CA GLU A 21 -8.84 -14.16 25.99
C GLU A 21 -9.27 -12.94 25.16
N THR A 22 -10.46 -13.01 24.57
CA THR A 22 -11.07 -11.92 23.82
C THR A 22 -12.17 -11.24 24.65
N GLU A 23 -12.46 -9.99 24.33
CA GLU A 23 -13.56 -9.21 24.90
C GLU A 23 -14.36 -8.51 23.78
N PRO A 24 -15.69 -8.37 23.94
CA PRO A 24 -16.50 -7.64 22.96
C PRO A 24 -16.17 -6.14 23.04
N ARG A 25 -15.85 -5.55 21.89
CA ARG A 25 -15.56 -4.11 21.75
C ARG A 25 -16.39 -3.51 20.64
N SER A 26 -17.10 -2.43 20.95
CA SER A 26 -17.86 -1.65 19.97
C SER A 26 -16.91 -0.75 19.18
N LEU A 27 -16.88 -0.92 17.86
CA LEU A 27 -16.18 -0.04 16.93
C LEU A 27 -17.20 0.70 16.06
N HIS A 28 -16.91 1.95 15.74
CA HIS A 28 -17.78 2.83 14.96
C HIS A 28 -17.18 3.08 13.59
N PHE A 29 -17.99 3.08 12.54
CA PHE A 29 -17.57 3.18 11.14
C PHE A 29 -18.45 4.17 10.39
N LEU A 30 -17.91 4.75 9.32
CA LEU A 30 -18.69 5.46 8.31
C LEU A 30 -18.27 4.95 6.92
N PRO A 31 -18.76 3.78 6.49
CA PRO A 31 -18.47 3.25 5.16
C PRO A 31 -18.86 4.25 4.05
N PRO A 32 -18.04 4.40 3.00
CA PRO A 32 -18.39 5.25 1.87
C PRO A 32 -19.74 4.87 1.26
N GLY A 33 -20.57 5.86 0.98
CA GLY A 33 -21.94 5.68 0.49
C GLY A 33 -23.01 5.60 1.57
N LEU A 34 -22.63 5.48 2.86
CA LEU A 34 -23.57 5.59 3.97
C LEU A 34 -23.53 7.00 4.58
N GLU A 35 -24.70 7.53 4.92
CA GLU A 35 -24.86 8.85 5.57
C GLU A 35 -24.92 8.77 7.10
N HIS A 36 -24.89 7.55 7.66
CA HIS A 36 -24.98 7.33 9.10
C HIS A 36 -23.87 6.42 9.61
N TYR A 37 -23.52 6.59 10.88
CA TYR A 37 -22.53 5.76 11.54
C TYR A 37 -23.04 4.33 11.77
N VAL A 38 -22.16 3.37 11.52
CA VAL A 38 -22.39 1.95 11.78
C VAL A 38 -21.59 1.56 13.01
N THR A 39 -22.22 0.88 13.97
CA THR A 39 -21.50 0.28 15.12
C THR A 39 -21.51 -1.23 15.00
N VAL A 40 -20.32 -1.83 15.03
CA VAL A 40 -20.13 -3.28 15.04
C VAL A 40 -19.40 -3.68 16.31
N GLU A 41 -19.84 -4.75 16.95
CA GLU A 41 -19.17 -5.34 18.11
C GLU A 41 -18.29 -6.50 17.63
N TYR A 42 -16.99 -6.40 17.88
CA TYR A 42 -16.03 -7.47 17.57
C TYR A 42 -15.46 -8.10 18.83
N PRO A 43 -15.25 -9.43 18.85
CA PRO A 43 -14.45 -10.09 19.88
C PRO A 43 -12.97 -9.83 19.60
N LEU A 44 -12.37 -8.90 20.33
CA LEU A 44 -10.98 -8.50 20.12
C LEU A 44 -10.09 -8.97 21.30
N PRO A 45 -8.78 -9.20 21.12
CA PRO A 45 -7.88 -9.54 22.22
C PRO A 45 -7.96 -8.56 23.40
N LYS A 46 -7.96 -9.09 24.63
CA LYS A 46 -7.97 -8.29 25.86
C LYS A 46 -6.70 -7.43 26.03
N GLY A 47 -6.86 -6.25 26.62
CA GLY A 47 -5.76 -5.34 26.98
C GLY A 47 -5.18 -4.53 25.82
N ASP A 48 -3.99 -3.94 26.02
CA ASP A 48 -3.28 -3.16 25.00
C ASP A 48 -2.63 -4.03 23.90
N ALA A 49 -2.94 -5.34 23.83
CA ALA A 49 -2.43 -6.25 22.80
C ALA A 49 -2.74 -5.79 21.37
N LEU A 50 -3.85 -5.08 21.14
CA LEU A 50 -4.16 -4.42 19.86
C LEU A 50 -3.25 -3.23 19.52
N ARG A 51 -2.49 -2.71 20.48
CA ARG A 51 -1.53 -1.62 20.31
C ARG A 51 -0.08 -2.12 20.27
N THR A 52 0.20 -3.29 20.84
CA THR A 52 1.58 -3.78 21.06
C THR A 52 1.96 -4.99 20.22
N SER A 53 1.00 -5.73 19.66
CA SER A 53 1.29 -6.84 18.76
C SER A 53 1.44 -6.33 17.33
N ALA A 54 2.68 -6.12 16.88
CA ALA A 54 2.98 -5.89 15.47
C ALA A 54 2.76 -7.14 14.59
N THR A 55 2.40 -8.29 15.19
CA THR A 55 2.45 -9.61 14.54
C THR A 55 1.11 -10.34 14.47
N ALA A 56 0.05 -9.88 15.14
CA ALA A 56 -1.27 -10.51 15.06
C ALA A 56 -2.27 -9.54 14.43
N ASP A 57 -2.86 -9.92 13.30
CA ASP A 57 -3.92 -9.17 12.65
C ASP A 57 -5.15 -9.17 13.57
N PRO A 58 -5.59 -8.01 14.11
CA PRO A 58 -6.75 -7.96 14.99
C PRO A 58 -8.07 -8.36 14.30
N ASP A 59 -8.04 -8.46 12.97
CA ASP A 59 -9.14 -8.86 12.13
C ASP A 59 -9.15 -10.37 11.78
N GLU A 60 -8.14 -11.14 12.23
CA GLU A 60 -8.05 -12.58 12.00
C GLU A 60 -9.27 -13.32 12.53
N GLY A 61 -9.93 -14.11 11.68
CA GLY A 61 -11.12 -14.88 12.04
C GLY A 61 -12.42 -14.09 12.05
N LEU A 62 -12.39 -12.79 11.71
CA LEU A 62 -13.57 -11.93 11.64
C LEU A 62 -14.16 -11.80 10.22
N GLU A 63 -13.60 -12.50 9.22
CA GLU A 63 -13.97 -12.41 7.79
C GLU A 63 -15.46 -12.66 7.58
N ARG A 64 -16.00 -13.74 8.18
CA ARG A 64 -17.42 -14.09 8.05
C ARG A 64 -18.33 -13.04 8.68
N THR A 65 -17.90 -12.45 9.79
CA THR A 65 -18.66 -11.37 10.46
C THR A 65 -18.68 -10.13 9.58
N ARG A 66 -17.54 -9.74 9.01
CA ARG A 66 -17.43 -8.60 8.08
C ARG A 66 -18.28 -8.82 6.83
N ALA A 67 -18.24 -10.01 6.23
CA ALA A 67 -19.07 -10.36 5.07
C ALA A 67 -20.57 -10.17 5.36
N LYS A 68 -21.07 -10.66 6.49
CA LYS A 68 -22.48 -10.46 6.88
C LYS A 68 -22.83 -8.99 7.13
N VAL A 69 -21.92 -8.22 7.73
CA VAL A 69 -22.12 -6.77 7.94
C VAL A 69 -22.21 -6.07 6.58
N HIS A 70 -21.36 -6.43 5.63
CA HIS A 70 -21.40 -5.88 4.28
C HIS A 70 -22.72 -6.22 3.57
N GLU A 71 -23.14 -7.48 3.58
CA GLU A 71 -24.41 -7.92 3.01
C GLU A 71 -25.60 -7.17 3.63
N ALA A 72 -25.65 -7.07 4.96
CA ALA A 72 -26.71 -6.38 5.68
C ALA A 72 -26.80 -4.88 5.36
N LEU A 73 -25.69 -4.27 4.96
CA LEU A 73 -25.58 -2.84 4.64
C LEU A 73 -25.55 -2.55 3.14
N GLY A 74 -25.64 -3.58 2.28
CA GLY A 74 -25.50 -3.43 0.83
C GLY A 74 -24.12 -2.92 0.39
N LEU A 75 -23.08 -3.14 1.20
CA LEU A 75 -21.71 -2.74 0.88
C LEU A 75 -21.07 -3.76 -0.07
N SER A 76 -20.26 -3.28 -1.01
CA SER A 76 -19.48 -4.14 -1.90
C SER A 76 -18.59 -5.11 -1.13
N LEU A 77 -18.43 -6.33 -1.64
CA LEU A 77 -17.55 -7.37 -1.08
C LEU A 77 -16.10 -7.31 -1.64
N ASP A 78 -15.78 -6.29 -2.45
CA ASP A 78 -14.46 -6.15 -3.08
C ASP A 78 -13.42 -5.43 -2.20
N ARG A 79 -13.85 -4.80 -1.11
CA ARG A 79 -13.00 -3.98 -0.22
C ARG A 79 -13.46 -4.01 1.21
N PRO A 80 -12.54 -4.04 2.19
CA PRO A 80 -12.90 -3.92 3.59
C PRO A 80 -13.48 -2.53 3.90
N ARG A 81 -14.66 -2.48 4.52
CA ARG A 81 -15.28 -1.22 5.01
C ARG A 81 -15.46 -1.18 6.52
N VAL A 82 -15.34 -2.32 7.19
CA VAL A 82 -15.62 -2.48 8.63
C VAL A 82 -14.53 -3.27 9.36
N ARG A 83 -13.31 -3.36 8.82
CA ARG A 83 -12.14 -3.90 9.55
C ARG A 83 -11.82 -3.03 10.74
N VAL A 84 -11.10 -3.55 11.73
CA VAL A 84 -10.66 -2.76 12.90
C VAL A 84 -9.91 -1.50 12.49
N ALA A 85 -9.14 -1.56 11.39
CA ALA A 85 -8.45 -0.42 10.78
C ALA A 85 -9.38 0.65 10.17
N ASN A 86 -10.63 0.31 9.82
CA ASN A 86 -11.63 1.27 9.33
C ASN A 86 -12.32 2.07 10.45
N ALA A 87 -12.11 1.70 11.72
CA ALA A 87 -12.87 2.27 12.83
C ALA A 87 -12.54 3.76 13.05
N LEU A 88 -13.57 4.57 13.22
CA LEU A 88 -13.48 5.98 13.58
C LEU A 88 -12.83 6.16 14.95
N GLY A 89 -12.17 7.29 15.16
CA GLY A 89 -11.47 7.59 16.41
C GLY A 89 -10.15 6.82 16.58
N ARG A 90 -9.95 5.69 15.89
CA ARG A 90 -8.62 5.23 15.50
C ARG A 90 -8.17 6.10 14.33
N ARG A 91 -7.86 7.37 14.61
CA ARG A 91 -6.90 8.07 13.75
C ARG A 91 -5.73 7.09 13.69
N VAL A 92 -5.36 6.64 12.49
CA VAL A 92 -3.99 6.21 12.23
C VAL A 92 -3.20 7.43 12.66
N GLU A 93 -2.79 7.43 13.92
CA GLU A 93 -1.97 8.48 14.47
C GLU A 93 -0.77 8.46 13.55
N SER A 94 -0.64 9.51 12.73
CA SER A 94 0.68 10.07 12.47
C SER A 94 1.39 9.96 13.80
N ILE A 95 2.33 9.01 13.84
CA ILE A 95 2.94 8.42 15.03
C ILE A 95 2.98 9.50 16.11
N ARG A 96 2.15 9.41 17.16
CA ARG A 96 2.32 10.29 18.32
C ARG A 96 3.70 9.96 18.90
N GLY A 97 4.71 10.68 18.44
CA GLY A 97 6.13 10.38 18.70
C GLY A 97 7.07 10.56 17.51
N ALA A 98 6.58 10.62 16.25
CA ALA A 98 7.45 10.96 15.12
C ALA A 98 7.80 12.45 15.18
N LYS A 99 9.03 12.75 15.58
CA LYS A 99 9.60 14.10 15.44
C LYS A 99 9.83 14.36 13.95
N GLY A 100 8.87 14.98 13.27
CA GLY A 100 9.00 15.36 11.87
C GLY A 100 7.69 15.86 11.26
N PRO A 101 7.74 16.54 10.11
CA PRO A 101 6.53 16.89 9.35
C PRO A 101 5.77 15.62 8.94
N SER A 102 4.43 15.71 8.87
CA SER A 102 3.61 14.62 8.36
C SER A 102 3.91 14.40 6.87
N LYS A 103 4.16 13.15 6.48
CA LYS A 103 4.36 12.75 5.08
C LYS A 103 3.19 13.20 4.22
N LEU A 104 3.46 13.66 2.99
CA LEU A 104 2.39 14.04 2.06
C LEU A 104 1.53 12.83 1.66
N ARG A 105 0.22 13.02 1.66
CA ARG A 105 -0.77 11.99 1.33
C ARG A 105 -1.33 12.20 -0.07
N THR A 106 -1.37 11.12 -0.86
CA THR A 106 -2.03 11.08 -2.18
C THR A 106 -1.61 12.25 -3.06
N VAL A 107 -0.30 12.46 -3.16
CA VAL A 107 0.34 13.64 -3.79
C VAL A 107 -0.21 13.91 -5.20
N HIS A 108 -0.47 12.86 -5.96
CA HIS A 108 -0.97 12.96 -7.33
C HIS A 108 -2.39 13.55 -7.44
N ALA A 109 -3.11 13.69 -6.33
CA ALA A 109 -4.46 14.24 -6.27
C ALA A 109 -4.55 15.43 -5.29
N ASP A 110 -3.44 16.14 -5.03
CA ASP A 110 -3.48 17.33 -4.17
C ASP A 110 -4.34 18.43 -4.81
N ALA A 111 -5.43 18.79 -4.13
CA ALA A 111 -6.40 19.78 -4.64
C ALA A 111 -5.83 21.20 -4.78
N ARG A 112 -4.71 21.51 -4.13
CA ARG A 112 -4.08 22.84 -4.14
C ARG A 112 -3.06 22.99 -5.26
N VAL A 113 -2.47 21.88 -5.69
CA VAL A 113 -1.43 21.85 -6.72
C VAL A 113 -1.81 20.75 -7.71
N PRO A 114 -2.58 21.07 -8.76
CA PRO A 114 -3.03 20.07 -9.72
C PRO A 114 -1.84 19.48 -10.48
N LEU A 115 -1.93 18.19 -10.81
CA LEU A 115 -1.01 17.56 -11.74
C LEU A 115 -1.09 18.25 -13.11
N PRO A 116 0.06 18.56 -13.74
CA PRO A 116 0.09 18.89 -15.16
C PRO A 116 -0.54 17.76 -15.99
N PRO A 117 -1.24 18.06 -17.09
CA PRO A 117 -1.86 17.04 -17.92
C PRO A 117 -0.81 16.12 -18.56
N SER A 118 -1.20 14.87 -18.78
CA SER A 118 -0.45 13.93 -19.59
C SER A 118 -0.33 14.40 -21.04
N HIS A 119 0.72 13.96 -21.71
CA HIS A 119 0.96 14.26 -23.12
C HIS A 119 0.17 13.36 -24.09
N VAL A 120 -0.49 12.31 -23.59
CA VAL A 120 -1.23 11.36 -24.42
C VAL A 120 -2.57 11.95 -24.85
N VAL A 121 -2.74 12.12 -26.16
CA VAL A 121 -3.97 12.67 -26.72
C VAL A 121 -5.02 11.56 -26.84
N GLY A 122 -6.22 11.79 -26.29
CA GLY A 122 -7.32 10.82 -26.34
C GLY A 122 -7.08 9.54 -25.53
N GLY A 123 -6.12 9.59 -24.59
CA GLY A 123 -5.86 8.51 -23.65
C GLY A 123 -6.92 8.44 -22.54
N THR A 124 -7.00 7.26 -21.92
CA THR A 124 -7.78 7.04 -20.69
C THR A 124 -6.82 6.85 -19.52
N GLN A 125 -7.04 7.59 -18.44
CA GLN A 125 -6.23 7.50 -17.23
C GLN A 125 -6.75 6.40 -16.31
N HIS A 126 -5.86 5.47 -15.97
CA HIS A 126 -6.09 4.38 -15.03
C HIS A 126 -5.14 4.58 -13.86
N LEU A 127 -5.68 4.89 -12.68
CA LEU A 127 -4.92 5.37 -11.52
C LEU A 127 -5.05 4.42 -10.33
N VAL A 128 -4.10 4.53 -9.40
CA VAL A 128 -4.18 3.96 -8.06
C VAL A 128 -5.50 4.34 -7.40
N GLN A 129 -6.13 3.38 -6.73
CA GLN A 129 -7.45 3.53 -6.14
C GLN A 129 -7.34 3.52 -4.62
N GLY A 130 -7.43 4.69 -3.99
CA GLY A 130 -7.28 4.85 -2.55
C GLY A 130 -6.07 5.69 -2.17
N GLY A 131 -5.93 5.99 -0.88
CA GLY A 131 -4.87 6.85 -0.38
C GLY A 131 -3.55 6.12 -0.16
N TYR A 132 -2.44 6.86 -0.21
CA TYR A 132 -1.11 6.39 0.20
C TYR A 132 -0.31 7.59 0.74
N ASP A 133 0.75 7.31 1.47
CA ASP A 133 1.71 8.32 1.92
C ASP A 133 2.96 8.28 1.02
N TYR A 134 3.53 9.43 0.70
CA TYR A 134 4.74 9.53 -0.12
C TYR A 134 5.98 9.31 0.74
N HIS A 135 6.66 8.18 0.50
CA HIS A 135 7.94 7.87 1.11
C HIS A 135 9.09 8.16 0.15
N HIS A 136 10.08 8.93 0.60
CA HIS A 136 11.24 9.36 -0.20
C HIS A 136 12.51 9.48 0.67
N TYR A 137 13.64 9.76 0.03
CA TYR A 137 14.93 9.92 0.70
C TYR A 137 14.93 10.95 1.82
N MET A 138 15.83 10.77 2.79
CA MET A 138 16.06 11.66 3.93
C MET A 138 14.90 11.75 4.92
N GLN A 139 13.85 10.96 4.75
CA GLN A 139 12.78 10.84 5.73
C GLN A 139 13.20 9.98 6.92
N ASP A 140 12.45 10.12 8.01
CA ASP A 140 12.63 9.35 9.25
C ASP A 140 14.01 9.56 9.92
N GLY A 141 14.69 10.65 9.57
CA GLY A 141 16.02 10.97 10.09
C GLY A 141 17.12 10.03 9.57
N PHE A 142 16.91 9.37 8.45
CA PHE A 142 17.80 8.37 7.89
C PHE A 142 18.28 8.77 6.49
N ASP A 143 19.60 8.83 6.29
CA ASP A 143 20.20 9.11 4.98
C ASP A 143 20.34 7.82 4.17
N ASP A 144 19.37 7.60 3.31
CA ASP A 144 19.34 6.50 2.35
C ASP A 144 19.61 6.95 0.90
N SER A 145 20.21 8.14 0.74
CA SER A 145 20.51 8.70 -0.58
C SER A 145 21.43 7.78 -1.37
N GLY A 146 21.00 7.43 -2.58
CA GLY A 146 21.75 6.57 -3.50
C GLY A 146 21.49 5.07 -3.31
N TRP A 147 20.73 4.64 -2.30
CA TRP A 147 20.43 3.21 -2.13
C TRP A 147 19.07 2.82 -1.58
N GLY A 148 18.33 3.75 -1.01
CA GLY A 148 17.04 3.48 -0.40
C GLY A 148 15.85 3.40 -1.38
N CYS A 149 16.03 3.62 -2.68
CA CYS A 149 14.91 3.93 -3.59
C CYS A 149 13.83 2.84 -3.59
N ALA A 150 14.26 1.57 -3.63
CA ALA A 150 13.37 0.42 -3.56
C ALA A 150 12.68 0.30 -2.18
N TYR A 151 13.40 0.57 -1.09
CA TYR A 151 12.85 0.59 0.27
C TYR A 151 11.76 1.65 0.41
N ARG A 152 11.99 2.87 -0.07
CA ARG A 152 11.02 3.97 -0.04
C ARG A 152 9.79 3.70 -0.91
N SER A 153 9.99 3.09 -2.08
CA SER A 153 8.86 2.61 -2.89
C SER A 153 8.05 1.54 -2.14
N CYS A 154 8.70 0.56 -1.52
CA CYS A 154 8.04 -0.44 -0.68
C CYS A 154 7.26 0.19 0.48
N GLN A 155 7.84 1.20 1.15
CA GLN A 155 7.14 1.93 2.21
C GLN A 155 5.88 2.63 1.69
N THR A 156 5.93 3.22 0.49
CA THR A 156 4.75 3.78 -0.18
C THR A 156 3.69 2.70 -0.42
N LEU A 157 4.09 1.51 -0.91
CA LEU A 157 3.19 0.36 -1.09
C LEU A 157 2.56 -0.07 0.24
N CYS A 158 3.35 -0.25 1.31
CA CYS A 158 2.86 -0.59 2.65
C CYS A 158 1.90 0.47 3.20
N SER A 159 2.19 1.76 2.96
CA SER A 159 1.33 2.86 3.38
C SER A 159 -0.05 2.80 2.71
N TRP A 160 -0.13 2.35 1.45
CA TRP A 160 -1.39 2.18 0.74
C TRP A 160 -2.25 1.12 1.43
N PHE A 161 -1.69 -0.04 1.78
CA PHE A 161 -2.45 -1.08 2.50
C PHE A 161 -2.94 -0.56 3.85
N ARG A 162 -2.13 0.22 4.56
CA ARG A 162 -2.50 0.79 5.85
C ARG A 162 -3.59 1.86 5.73
N VAL A 163 -3.42 2.84 4.83
CA VAL A 163 -4.37 3.96 4.65
C VAL A 163 -5.72 3.46 4.14
N ASN A 164 -5.74 2.40 3.35
CA ASN A 164 -6.96 1.76 2.87
C ASN A 164 -7.45 0.64 3.80
N ALA A 165 -6.93 0.58 5.03
CA ALA A 165 -7.40 -0.28 6.12
C ALA A 165 -7.32 -1.80 5.84
N TYR A 166 -6.44 -2.23 4.94
CA TYR A 166 -6.12 -3.65 4.76
C TYR A 166 -5.25 -4.21 5.89
N THR A 167 -4.53 -3.34 6.60
CA THR A 167 -3.66 -3.72 7.71
C THR A 167 -3.60 -2.61 8.77
N THR A 168 -3.35 -3.00 10.01
CA THR A 168 -2.93 -2.09 11.08
C THR A 168 -1.42 -2.03 11.26
N ALA A 169 -0.66 -2.88 10.57
CA ALA A 169 0.79 -2.96 10.68
C ALA A 169 1.43 -1.61 10.33
N PRO A 170 2.49 -1.19 11.04
CA PRO A 170 3.23 0.00 10.69
C PRO A 170 3.96 -0.17 9.36
N VAL A 171 4.31 0.96 8.74
CA VAL A 171 5.19 0.94 7.57
C VAL A 171 6.59 0.55 8.04
N PRO A 172 7.22 -0.49 7.46
CA PRO A 172 8.50 -0.99 7.95
C PRO A 172 9.65 -0.03 7.64
N THR A 173 10.64 0.00 8.52
CA THR A 173 11.94 0.66 8.32
C THR A 173 12.85 -0.16 7.40
N HIS A 174 13.94 0.45 6.90
CA HIS A 174 14.96 -0.26 6.13
C HIS A 174 15.52 -1.46 6.90
N HIS A 175 15.83 -1.25 8.19
CA HIS A 175 16.36 -2.30 9.05
C HIS A 175 15.37 -3.46 9.21
N GLU A 176 14.07 -3.19 9.39
CA GLU A 176 13.05 -4.24 9.49
C GLU A 176 12.92 -5.02 8.18
N MET A 177 12.93 -4.34 7.03
CA MET A 177 12.91 -5.02 5.72
C MET A 177 14.14 -5.91 5.53
N GLN A 178 15.34 -5.41 5.85
CA GLN A 178 16.57 -6.19 5.80
C GLN A 178 16.56 -7.37 6.78
N SER A 179 16.03 -7.16 7.99
CA SER A 179 15.89 -8.20 9.00
C SER A 179 14.92 -9.29 8.55
N THR A 180 13.83 -8.93 7.88
CA THR A 180 12.91 -9.90 7.27
C THR A 180 13.62 -10.76 6.23
N LEU A 181 14.36 -10.15 5.30
CA LEU A 181 15.11 -10.89 4.28
C LEU A 181 16.17 -11.81 4.87
N CYS A 182 16.85 -11.38 5.95
CA CYS A 182 17.77 -12.24 6.67
C CYS A 182 17.05 -13.40 7.38
N ARG A 183 15.92 -13.12 8.04
CA ARG A 183 15.15 -14.10 8.82
C ARG A 183 14.62 -15.23 7.96
N ILE A 184 14.18 -14.94 6.74
CA ILE A 184 13.69 -15.96 5.78
C ILE A 184 14.81 -16.67 5.02
N GLY A 185 16.08 -16.29 5.26
CA GLY A 185 17.25 -16.90 4.64
C GLY A 185 17.58 -16.42 3.23
N ASP A 186 16.95 -15.36 2.73
CA ASP A 186 17.24 -14.76 1.41
C ASP A 186 18.59 -14.00 1.42
N LYS A 187 18.91 -13.35 2.53
CA LYS A 187 20.16 -12.57 2.70
C LYS A 187 20.96 -13.01 3.94
N PRO A 188 22.30 -12.87 3.93
CA PRO A 188 23.13 -13.16 5.10
C PRO A 188 22.90 -12.12 6.21
N SER A 189 23.28 -12.44 7.44
CA SER A 189 23.17 -11.52 8.58
C SER A 189 23.93 -10.20 8.40
N SER A 190 25.02 -10.20 7.64
CA SER A 190 25.78 -8.99 7.29
C SER A 190 25.02 -8.00 6.41
N PHE A 191 23.89 -8.41 5.81
CA PHE A 191 23.01 -7.55 5.03
C PHE A 191 22.24 -6.55 5.90
N VAL A 192 21.94 -6.93 7.14
CA VAL A 192 21.17 -6.09 8.07
C VAL A 192 22.03 -4.92 8.54
N GLY A 193 21.50 -3.70 8.39
CA GLY A 193 22.23 -2.46 8.63
C GLY A 193 23.15 -2.03 7.48
N SER A 194 23.18 -2.76 6.37
CA SER A 194 23.96 -2.38 5.19
C SER A 194 23.26 -1.30 4.35
N ALA A 195 23.98 -0.70 3.40
CA ALA A 195 23.46 0.21 2.40
C ALA A 195 23.21 -0.48 1.03
N GLN A 196 22.93 -1.79 1.04
CA GLN A 196 22.77 -2.56 -0.18
C GLN A 196 21.36 -2.40 -0.79
N TRP A 197 21.30 -2.34 -2.13
CA TRP A 197 20.06 -2.33 -2.89
C TRP A 197 19.30 -3.65 -2.79
N ILE A 198 17.99 -3.57 -2.99
CA ILE A 198 17.07 -4.69 -3.17
C ILE A 198 16.15 -4.41 -4.37
N GLY A 199 15.60 -5.47 -4.96
CA GLY A 199 14.73 -5.38 -6.11
C GLY A 199 13.29 -5.83 -5.83
N ALA A 200 12.52 -5.92 -6.92
CA ALA A 200 11.12 -6.37 -6.87
C ALA A 200 10.95 -7.76 -6.23
N ILE A 201 11.90 -8.68 -6.41
CA ILE A 201 11.81 -10.04 -5.86
C ILE A 201 11.94 -10.01 -4.34
N GLU A 202 13.00 -9.40 -3.80
CA GLU A 202 13.16 -9.28 -2.35
C GLU A 202 12.00 -8.52 -1.71
N LEU A 203 11.53 -7.45 -2.37
CA LEU A 203 10.37 -6.71 -1.88
C LEU A 203 9.08 -7.55 -1.89
N SER A 204 8.93 -8.51 -2.80
CA SER A 204 7.78 -9.42 -2.77
C SER A 204 7.77 -10.27 -1.50
N TYR A 205 8.93 -10.77 -1.06
CA TYR A 205 9.06 -11.51 0.20
C TYR A 205 8.80 -10.61 1.40
N VAL A 206 9.28 -9.37 1.37
CA VAL A 206 9.00 -8.40 2.44
C VAL A 206 7.51 -8.12 2.57
N LEU A 207 6.79 -7.92 1.47
CA LEU A 207 5.35 -7.67 1.49
C LEU A 207 4.55 -8.90 1.95
N ASP A 208 4.96 -10.09 1.54
CA ASP A 208 4.33 -11.34 1.97
C ASP A 208 4.53 -11.56 3.49
N GLU A 209 5.76 -11.48 3.97
CA GLU A 209 6.07 -11.68 5.38
C GLU A 209 5.51 -10.58 6.30
N HIS A 210 5.50 -9.33 5.86
CA HIS A 210 5.08 -8.19 6.69
C HIS A 210 3.57 -7.97 6.66
N LEU A 211 2.91 -8.25 5.53
CA LEU A 211 1.49 -7.92 5.31
C LEU A 211 0.62 -9.12 4.92
N GLY A 212 1.19 -10.29 4.64
CA GLY A 212 0.46 -11.42 4.05
C GLY A 212 -0.01 -11.15 2.63
N VAL A 213 0.68 -10.27 1.89
CA VAL A 213 0.25 -9.80 0.57
C VAL A 213 1.02 -10.51 -0.54
N SER A 214 0.29 -11.28 -1.33
CA SER A 214 0.82 -11.83 -2.60
C SER A 214 1.07 -10.73 -3.63
N CYS A 215 2.12 -10.89 -4.43
CA CYS A 215 2.49 -9.96 -5.47
C CYS A 215 2.64 -10.68 -6.82
N LYS A 216 2.23 -10.01 -7.90
CA LYS A 216 2.59 -10.40 -9.27
C LYS A 216 3.86 -9.64 -9.67
N ILE A 217 4.77 -10.31 -10.35
CA ILE A 217 5.94 -9.68 -10.96
C ILE A 217 5.73 -9.66 -12.49
N MET A 218 5.72 -8.46 -13.07
CA MET A 218 5.76 -8.28 -14.51
C MET A 218 7.16 -7.84 -14.93
N THR A 219 7.79 -8.60 -15.82
CA THR A 219 9.12 -8.28 -16.34
C THR A 219 9.03 -7.71 -17.74
N VAL A 220 9.78 -6.65 -17.99
CA VAL A 220 10.01 -6.07 -19.32
C VAL A 220 11.51 -6.08 -19.60
N SER A 221 11.91 -6.55 -20.78
CA SER A 221 13.33 -6.70 -21.14
C SER A 221 14.02 -5.37 -21.47
N ASP A 222 13.26 -4.34 -21.84
CA ASP A 222 13.74 -2.99 -22.15
C ASP A 222 12.75 -1.97 -21.58
N GLY A 223 13.20 -1.02 -20.75
CA GLY A 223 12.36 0.02 -20.14
C GLY A 223 11.63 0.90 -21.16
N LEU A 224 12.17 1.03 -22.38
CA LEU A 224 11.51 1.75 -23.46
C LEU A 224 10.35 0.96 -24.10
N ASP A 225 10.27 -0.35 -23.84
CA ASP A 225 9.16 -1.22 -24.28
C ASP A 225 8.00 -1.26 -23.28
N LEU A 226 8.07 -0.52 -22.16
CA LEU A 226 6.98 -0.47 -21.19
C LEU A 226 5.60 -0.09 -21.79
N PRO A 227 5.47 0.73 -22.85
CA PRO A 227 4.19 1.00 -23.50
C PRO A 227 3.52 -0.26 -24.07
N SER A 228 4.29 -1.31 -24.42
CA SER A 228 3.75 -2.60 -24.86
C SER A 228 2.92 -3.30 -23.77
N ARG A 229 3.11 -2.89 -22.50
CA ARG A 229 2.37 -3.35 -21.32
C ARG A 229 1.25 -2.41 -20.87
N GLY A 230 1.00 -1.32 -21.59
CA GLY A 230 0.01 -0.29 -21.22
C GLY A 230 -1.37 -0.86 -20.86
N ARG A 231 -1.88 -1.79 -21.68
CA ARG A 231 -3.17 -2.47 -21.42
C ARG A 231 -3.17 -3.32 -20.15
N GLU A 232 -2.06 -3.99 -19.85
CA GLU A 232 -1.94 -4.84 -18.66
C GLU A 232 -1.84 -3.99 -17.39
N LEU A 233 -1.15 -2.86 -17.46
CA LEU A 233 -1.07 -1.86 -16.39
C LEU A 233 -2.43 -1.19 -16.16
N ALA A 234 -3.13 -0.79 -17.21
CA ALA A 234 -4.48 -0.22 -17.12
C ALA A 234 -5.43 -1.18 -16.38
N ARG A 235 -5.42 -2.47 -16.79
CA ARG A 235 -6.20 -3.52 -16.11
C ARG A 235 -5.83 -3.70 -14.64
N HIS A 236 -4.54 -3.61 -14.29
CA HIS A 236 -4.13 -3.65 -12.88
C HIS A 236 -4.71 -2.50 -12.10
N PHE A 237 -4.62 -1.27 -12.60
CA PHE A 237 -5.16 -0.11 -11.89
C PHE A 237 -6.69 -0.15 -11.77
N ASP A 238 -7.39 -0.65 -12.80
CA ASP A 238 -8.85 -0.78 -12.76
C ASP A 238 -9.31 -1.87 -11.80
N ALA A 239 -8.70 -3.07 -11.89
CA ALA A 239 -9.15 -4.26 -11.17
C ALA A 239 -8.51 -4.43 -9.78
N VAL A 240 -7.31 -3.90 -9.56
CA VAL A 240 -6.54 -4.03 -8.31
C VAL A 240 -6.30 -2.66 -7.67
N GLY A 241 -5.82 -1.69 -8.43
CA GLY A 241 -5.69 -0.31 -7.98
C GLY A 241 -4.62 -0.05 -6.91
N THR A 242 -3.68 -0.96 -6.72
CA THR A 242 -2.51 -0.76 -5.84
C THR A 242 -1.39 -0.03 -6.59
N PRO A 243 -0.56 0.77 -5.90
CA PRO A 243 0.66 1.32 -6.50
C PRO A 243 1.64 0.18 -6.83
N ILE A 244 2.46 0.38 -7.86
CA ILE A 244 3.40 -0.62 -8.36
C ILE A 244 4.82 -0.11 -8.10
N MET A 245 5.67 -0.91 -7.47
CA MET A 245 7.11 -0.63 -7.42
C MET A 245 7.74 -1.11 -8.73
N MET A 246 8.61 -0.31 -9.33
CA MET A 246 9.33 -0.67 -10.55
C MET A 246 10.82 -0.53 -10.32
N GLY A 247 11.58 -1.59 -10.54
CA GLY A 247 13.04 -1.58 -10.40
C GLY A 247 13.75 -1.98 -11.69
N GLY A 248 14.74 -1.18 -12.11
CA GLY A 248 15.60 -1.47 -13.26
C GLY A 248 17.02 -0.98 -13.01
N GLY A 249 17.99 -1.90 -13.06
CA GLY A 249 19.37 -1.61 -12.63
C GLY A 249 19.43 -1.20 -11.16
N GLN A 250 19.90 0.03 -10.89
CA GLN A 250 20.11 0.57 -9.54
C GLN A 250 19.05 1.59 -9.13
N LEU A 251 18.03 1.81 -9.98
CA LEU A 251 16.98 2.79 -9.78
C LEU A 251 15.64 2.10 -9.57
N ALA A 252 14.84 2.67 -8.67
CA ALA A 252 13.49 2.25 -8.43
C ALA A 252 12.54 3.45 -8.38
N TYR A 253 11.32 3.24 -8.86
CA TYR A 253 10.25 4.23 -8.91
C TYR A 253 8.95 3.60 -8.45
N THR A 254 7.96 4.44 -8.11
CA THR A 254 6.60 3.98 -7.84
C THR A 254 5.68 4.45 -8.96
N LEU A 255 5.04 3.53 -9.66
CA LEU A 255 4.01 3.81 -10.66
C LEU A 255 2.65 3.92 -9.98
N LEU A 256 1.98 5.05 -10.19
CA LEU A 256 0.68 5.35 -9.61
C LEU A 256 -0.46 5.29 -10.64
N GLY A 257 -0.13 5.15 -11.93
CA GLY A 257 -1.13 5.10 -12.98
C GLY A 257 -0.54 5.11 -14.37
N VAL A 258 -1.37 4.80 -15.35
CA VAL A 258 -1.07 4.88 -16.77
C VAL A 258 -2.14 5.70 -17.48
N ASP A 259 -1.73 6.56 -18.41
CA ASP A 259 -2.63 7.19 -19.38
C ASP A 259 -2.41 6.48 -20.70
N TYR A 260 -3.42 5.74 -21.15
CA TYR A 260 -3.28 4.79 -22.25
C TYR A 260 -4.29 5.09 -23.36
N ASN A 261 -3.79 5.30 -24.57
CA ASN A 261 -4.63 5.37 -25.77
C ASN A 261 -4.69 3.99 -26.43
N GLU A 262 -5.84 3.30 -26.29
CA GLU A 262 -6.00 1.95 -26.83
C GLU A 262 -5.92 1.87 -28.37
N ARG A 263 -6.13 3.00 -29.07
CA ARG A 263 -6.11 3.05 -30.55
C ARG A 263 -4.70 3.24 -31.09
N THR A 264 -3.89 4.11 -30.47
CA THR A 264 -2.53 4.42 -30.93
C THR A 264 -1.47 3.59 -30.23
N GLY A 265 -1.74 3.12 -29.03
CA GLY A 265 -0.75 2.46 -28.15
C GLY A 265 0.06 3.45 -27.31
N ASP A 266 -0.16 4.76 -27.45
CA ASP A 266 0.58 5.78 -26.71
C ASP A 266 0.31 5.66 -25.21
N CYS A 267 1.37 5.82 -24.42
CA CYS A 267 1.34 5.69 -22.97
C CYS A 267 2.07 6.84 -22.28
N ALA A 268 1.50 7.35 -21.19
CA ALA A 268 2.23 8.08 -20.17
C ALA A 268 2.15 7.34 -18.85
N PHE A 269 3.18 7.51 -18.02
CA PHE A 269 3.32 6.83 -16.74
C PHE A 269 3.32 7.87 -15.62
N LEU A 270 2.41 7.73 -14.66
CA LEU A 270 2.37 8.62 -13.50
C LEU A 270 3.38 8.12 -12.47
N ILE A 271 4.54 8.77 -12.44
CA ILE A 271 5.67 8.35 -11.60
C ILE A 271 5.70 9.15 -10.31
N LEU A 272 5.89 8.45 -9.20
CA LEU A 272 6.28 8.99 -7.91
C LEU A 272 7.72 8.55 -7.62
N ASP A 273 8.61 9.53 -7.62
CA ASP A 273 10.05 9.34 -7.61
C ASP A 273 10.61 9.36 -6.17
N PRO A 274 11.03 8.23 -5.58
CA PRO A 274 11.48 8.16 -4.20
C PRO A 274 12.81 8.89 -3.93
N HIS A 275 13.51 9.38 -4.97
CA HIS A 275 14.83 10.00 -4.81
C HIS A 275 14.77 11.46 -4.35
N TYR A 276 13.58 12.03 -4.12
CA TYR A 276 13.45 13.38 -3.58
C TYR A 276 14.05 13.48 -2.17
N VAL A 277 14.88 14.50 -1.93
CA VAL A 277 15.59 14.73 -0.66
C VAL A 277 15.11 15.96 0.11
N GLY A 278 14.17 16.72 -0.46
CA GLY A 278 13.69 17.97 0.13
C GLY A 278 12.60 17.75 1.19
N GLY A 279 12.03 18.84 1.69
CA GLY A 279 10.93 18.80 2.65
C GLY A 279 9.55 18.56 2.01
N GLU A 280 8.54 18.33 2.84
CA GLU A 280 7.16 18.02 2.45
C GLU A 280 6.44 19.21 1.76
N ASN A 281 6.79 19.50 0.51
CA ASN A 281 6.24 20.60 -0.28
C ASN A 281 5.69 20.11 -1.63
N ALA A 282 4.37 19.97 -1.71
CA ALA A 282 3.67 19.51 -2.91
C ALA A 282 4.01 20.35 -4.16
N ALA A 283 4.19 21.67 -4.02
CA ALA A 283 4.51 22.55 -5.14
C ALA A 283 5.92 22.32 -5.72
N ALA A 284 6.86 21.83 -4.90
CA ALA A 284 8.19 21.43 -5.36
C ALA A 284 8.22 20.00 -5.91
N ILE A 285 7.35 19.13 -5.38
CA ILE A 285 7.29 17.70 -5.70
C ILE A 285 6.55 17.45 -7.00
N ILE A 286 5.32 17.96 -7.15
CA ILE A 286 4.43 17.61 -8.26
C ILE A 286 5.02 17.94 -9.65
N PRO A 287 5.61 19.11 -9.89
CA PRO A 287 6.14 19.42 -11.23
C PRO A 287 7.27 18.49 -11.69
N ARG A 288 7.99 17.82 -10.77
CA ARG A 288 9.22 17.10 -11.10
C ARG A 288 9.24 15.63 -10.64
N TRP A 289 8.82 15.38 -9.41
CA TRP A 289 8.95 14.12 -8.67
C TRP A 289 7.65 13.33 -8.56
N CYS A 290 6.49 13.94 -8.83
CA CYS A 290 5.21 13.24 -8.92
C CYS A 290 4.42 13.73 -10.13
N GLY A 291 4.53 13.05 -11.27
CA GLY A 291 3.86 13.52 -12.49
C GLY A 291 3.90 12.53 -13.65
N TRP A 292 3.17 12.88 -14.71
CA TRP A 292 3.13 12.12 -15.96
C TRP A 292 4.46 12.23 -16.71
N LYS A 293 4.98 11.08 -17.13
CA LYS A 293 6.26 10.98 -17.84
C LYS A 293 6.13 10.11 -19.08
N LYS A 294 6.94 10.41 -20.10
CA LYS A 294 7.22 9.46 -21.19
C LYS A 294 8.17 8.37 -20.69
N CYS A 295 8.22 7.26 -21.40
CA CYS A 295 9.21 6.23 -21.10
C CYS A 295 10.63 6.75 -21.25
N GLU A 296 10.89 7.47 -22.33
CA GLU A 296 12.21 8.00 -22.68
C GLU A 296 12.74 9.01 -21.65
N ASP A 297 11.85 9.64 -20.87
CA ASP A 297 12.21 10.64 -19.87
C ASP A 297 12.70 10.03 -18.54
N VAL A 298 12.39 8.76 -18.29
CA VAL A 298 12.58 8.12 -16.97
C VAL A 298 13.36 6.83 -17.06
N PHE A 299 13.08 6.01 -18.08
CA PHE A 299 13.60 4.66 -18.15
C PHE A 299 14.81 4.56 -19.07
N ALA A 300 15.79 3.78 -18.63
CA ALA A 300 16.93 3.41 -19.44
C ALA A 300 16.62 2.14 -20.25
N ARG A 301 17.46 1.84 -21.23
CA ARG A 301 17.44 0.57 -21.96
C ARG A 301 18.02 -0.55 -21.11
N ALA A 302 17.24 -1.00 -20.14
CA ALA A 302 17.56 -2.09 -19.22
C ALA A 302 16.31 -2.93 -18.96
N PHE A 303 16.48 -4.10 -18.35
CA PHE A 303 15.32 -4.86 -17.89
C PHE A 303 14.71 -4.17 -16.66
N TYR A 304 13.39 -4.26 -16.55
CA TYR A 304 12.63 -3.77 -15.41
C TYR A 304 11.72 -4.87 -14.86
N ASN A 305 11.68 -4.97 -13.54
CA ASN A 305 10.70 -5.78 -12.82
C ASN A 305 9.71 -4.85 -12.13
N LEU A 306 8.43 -5.05 -12.42
CA LEU A 306 7.31 -4.34 -11.82
C LEU A 306 6.67 -5.26 -10.78
N LEU A 307 6.81 -4.89 -9.51
CA LEU A 307 6.16 -5.53 -8.39
C LEU A 307 4.75 -4.97 -8.24
N MET A 308 3.75 -5.82 -8.47
CA MET A 308 2.34 -5.48 -8.53
C MET A 308 1.60 -6.14 -7.35
N PRO A 309 1.49 -5.49 -6.18
CA PRO A 309 0.83 -6.06 -5.02
C PRO A 309 -0.63 -6.36 -5.31
N GLN A 310 -1.10 -7.53 -4.89
CA GLN A 310 -2.50 -7.89 -5.03
C GLN A 310 -3.30 -7.42 -3.82
N ARG A 311 -4.58 -7.12 -4.01
CA ARG A 311 -5.48 -6.87 -2.88
C ARG A 311 -5.85 -8.23 -2.26
N PRO A 312 -5.84 -8.36 -0.92
CA PRO A 312 -6.47 -9.49 -0.26
C PRO A 312 -7.92 -9.64 -0.76
N ALA A 313 -8.33 -10.87 -1.05
CA ALA A 313 -9.70 -11.13 -1.49
C ALA A 313 -10.67 -11.04 -0.30
N GLY A 314 -11.83 -10.43 -0.52
CA GLY A 314 -12.90 -10.32 0.47
C GLY A 314 -12.86 -9.05 1.32
N VAL A 315 -13.63 -9.07 2.41
CA VAL A 315 -13.89 -7.91 3.28
C VAL A 315 -13.39 -8.11 4.69
#